data_AF-A0A1N6Y496-F1
#
_entry.id   AF-A0A1N6Y496-F1
#
_cell.length_a   1.000
_cell.length_b   1.000
_cell.length_c   1.000
_cell.angle_alpha   90.00
_cell.angle_beta   90.00
_cell.angle_gamma   90.00
#
_symmetry.space_group_name_H-M   'P 1'
#
loop_
_entity.id
_entity.type
_entity.pdbx_description
1 polymer ?
#
loop_
_entity_poly.entity_id
_entity_poly.type
_entity_poly.pdbx_seq_one_letter_code
_entity_poly.pdbx_strand_id
1 'polypeptide(L)'
;MKRILPPVVGLLACALIAACQPQADGQATAQPAATSNTTSTTSSAPTAVDNVALDGFLAAVYGHGASRTRPWVHAPLQASFRDTETEANAPENVTRQLCADESVIQGGQPARLIAICGQPEDYGHPTPGLTDFFLLRMQDGKAVAAAQQHLQEYGSMGNPGEVKAMQLGADLWGFVVRSSFSNMGYTASTWGLVLPKDGGFHDAGFFRSHIDNLGLVEGCDDASQPCTAPKAFNINFALDTDRSNPTAAHWPLVVTESGPACGKPASATHRVLLDAATMRYQVPNILKRETCKDDWTD
;
A
#
# COMPACT_ATOMS: atom_id res chain seq x y z
N MET A 1 2.90 -26.38 -45.55
CA MET A 1 3.84 -26.71 -46.65
C MET A 1 4.50 -25.43 -47.14
N LYS A 2 5.76 -25.46 -47.65
CA LYS A 2 6.50 -24.37 -48.36
C LYS A 2 6.54 -23.00 -47.62
N ARG A 3 7.64 -22.51 -47.00
CA ARG A 3 9.01 -22.16 -47.48
C ARG A 3 9.06 -21.24 -48.72
N ILE A 4 9.73 -20.08 -48.57
CA ILE A 4 10.80 -19.50 -49.44
C ILE A 4 11.41 -18.22 -48.77
N LEU A 5 12.69 -17.90 -49.06
CA LEU A 5 13.57 -16.78 -48.62
C LEU A 5 14.79 -16.72 -49.58
N PRO A 6 15.77 -15.76 -49.50
CA PRO A 6 15.74 -14.35 -49.10
C PRO A 6 15.82 -13.41 -50.35
N PRO A 7 16.92 -12.79 -50.88
CA PRO A 7 18.36 -12.63 -50.50
C PRO A 7 18.95 -11.17 -50.64
N VAL A 8 20.31 -11.03 -50.61
CA VAL A 8 21.18 -9.96 -51.21
C VAL A 8 21.15 -8.53 -50.56
N VAL A 9 22.16 -8.11 -49.75
CA VAL A 9 23.53 -7.54 -50.05
C VAL A 9 23.50 -5.99 -50.25
N GLY A 10 24.49 -5.16 -49.85
CA GLY A 10 25.82 -5.34 -49.23
C GLY A 10 26.22 -4.11 -48.37
N LEU A 11 27.29 -4.06 -47.54
CA LEU A 11 28.72 -4.41 -47.72
C LEU A 11 29.57 -3.25 -48.29
N LEU A 12 30.27 -2.52 -47.43
CA LEU A 12 31.58 -1.92 -47.71
C LEU A 12 32.39 -1.73 -46.41
N ALA A 13 33.71 -1.66 -46.50
CA ALA A 13 34.64 -1.52 -45.36
C ALA A 13 35.84 -0.64 -45.74
N CYS A 14 36.52 -0.08 -44.74
CA CYS A 14 37.84 0.55 -44.88
C CYS A 14 38.73 0.17 -43.69
N ALA A 15 40.01 -0.11 -43.96
CA ALA A 15 41.04 -0.39 -42.98
C ALA A 15 42.39 0.21 -43.43
N LEU A 16 43.21 0.69 -42.49
CA LEU A 16 44.64 1.02 -42.62
C LEU A 16 45.25 0.93 -41.20
N ILE A 17 45.96 -0.13 -40.82
CA ILE A 17 47.38 -0.48 -41.06
C ILE A 17 48.38 0.18 -40.05
N ALA A 18 48.77 -0.65 -39.08
CA ALA A 18 50.08 -0.90 -38.46
C ALA A 18 51.16 0.18 -38.24
N ALA A 19 51.80 0.10 -37.06
CA ALA A 19 53.26 0.04 -36.92
C ALA A 19 53.66 -0.72 -35.62
N CYS A 20 54.79 -1.45 -35.65
CA CYS A 20 55.45 -2.04 -34.47
C CYS A 20 56.95 -1.78 -34.53
N GLN A 21 57.62 -1.60 -33.38
CA GLN A 21 58.99 -2.09 -33.12
C GLN A 21 59.34 -2.00 -31.61
N PRO A 22 60.37 -2.73 -31.11
CA PRO A 22 60.53 -3.00 -29.68
C PRO A 22 61.75 -2.34 -28.98
N GLN A 23 61.68 -2.33 -27.65
CA GLN A 23 62.74 -2.49 -26.63
C GLN A 23 64.04 -1.65 -26.70
N ALA A 24 64.32 -0.98 -25.58
CA ALA A 24 65.67 -0.70 -25.07
C ALA A 24 65.64 -0.70 -23.53
N ASP A 25 66.67 -1.23 -22.89
CA ASP A 25 66.77 -1.41 -21.43
C ASP A 25 67.37 -0.17 -20.72
N GLY A 26 66.97 0.07 -19.47
CA GLY A 26 67.50 1.16 -18.62
C GLY A 26 67.29 0.88 -17.13
N GLN A 27 68.35 1.03 -16.33
CA GLN A 27 68.36 0.54 -14.94
C GLN A 27 67.89 1.56 -13.88
N ALA A 28 67.04 1.06 -12.98
CA ALA A 28 66.95 1.35 -11.55
C ALA A 28 67.07 2.79 -11.00
N THR A 29 66.04 3.22 -10.27
CA THR A 29 66.21 3.91 -8.98
C THR A 29 64.99 3.71 -8.06
N ALA A 30 65.26 3.65 -6.75
CA ALA A 30 64.36 3.91 -5.60
C ALA A 30 62.90 3.42 -5.63
N GLN A 31 62.64 2.36 -4.86
CA GLN A 31 61.33 2.10 -4.24
C GLN A 31 61.08 3.09 -3.07
N PRO A 32 59.87 3.65 -2.94
CA PRO A 32 59.18 3.63 -1.64
C PRO A 32 57.96 2.71 -1.68
N ALA A 33 57.61 2.12 -0.53
CA ALA A 33 56.41 1.30 -0.42
C ALA A 33 55.16 2.18 -0.24
N ALA A 34 54.15 1.94 -1.07
CA ALA A 34 52.78 2.34 -0.83
C ALA A 34 51.87 1.18 -1.25
N THR A 35 51.67 0.22 -0.34
CA THR A 35 50.72 -0.87 -0.55
C THR A 35 49.31 -0.31 -0.48
N SER A 36 48.80 0.14 -1.63
CA SER A 36 47.40 0.53 -1.78
C SER A 36 46.50 -0.69 -1.63
N ASN A 37 46.28 -1.09 -0.37
CA ASN A 37 45.14 -1.91 0.02
C ASN A 37 43.88 -1.06 -0.17
N THR A 38 43.49 -0.89 -1.43
CA THR A 38 42.13 -0.51 -1.80
C THR A 38 41.25 -1.66 -1.35
N THR A 39 40.80 -1.60 -0.10
CA THR A 39 39.77 -2.48 0.44
C THR A 39 38.52 -2.22 -0.36
N SER A 40 38.36 -2.96 -1.47
CA SER A 40 37.15 -2.96 -2.26
C SER A 40 36.03 -3.49 -1.38
N THR A 41 35.32 -2.57 -0.73
CA THR A 41 34.03 -2.83 -0.10
C THR A 41 33.08 -3.24 -1.21
N THR A 42 33.04 -4.56 -1.46
CA THR A 42 31.99 -5.20 -2.23
C THR A 42 30.69 -4.95 -1.49
N SER A 43 30.02 -3.86 -1.84
CA SER A 43 28.66 -3.58 -1.44
C SER A 43 27.81 -4.71 -2.01
N SER A 44 27.57 -5.72 -1.19
CA SER A 44 26.68 -6.83 -1.50
C SER A 44 25.32 -6.25 -1.84
N ALA A 45 24.73 -6.69 -2.95
CA ALA A 45 23.40 -6.24 -3.36
C ALA A 45 22.40 -6.39 -2.19
N PRO A 46 21.48 -5.43 -1.98
CA PRO A 46 20.67 -5.43 -0.77
C PRO A 46 19.79 -6.67 -0.68
N THR A 47 19.88 -7.40 0.43
CA THR A 47 19.14 -8.66 0.63
C THR A 47 17.66 -8.37 0.92
N ALA A 48 16.75 -9.11 0.27
CA ALA A 48 15.33 -9.09 0.59
C ALA A 48 15.06 -9.71 1.97
N VAL A 49 13.96 -9.31 2.62
CA VAL A 49 13.56 -9.83 3.94
C VAL A 49 12.90 -11.21 3.79
N ASP A 50 13.63 -12.27 4.12
CA ASP A 50 13.08 -13.63 4.11
C ASP A 50 12.10 -13.90 5.27
N ASN A 51 11.53 -15.11 5.30
CA ASN A 51 10.55 -15.49 6.32
C ASN A 51 11.16 -15.63 7.72
N VAL A 52 12.42 -16.05 7.87
CA VAL A 52 13.09 -16.20 9.17
C VAL A 52 13.40 -14.82 9.76
N ALA A 53 13.83 -13.89 8.93
CA ALA A 53 14.02 -12.49 9.31
C ALA A 53 12.68 -11.83 9.72
N LEU A 54 11.57 -12.13 9.03
CA LEU A 54 10.23 -11.68 9.40
C LEU A 54 9.69 -12.34 10.69
N ASP A 55 9.83 -13.65 10.85
CA ASP A 55 9.45 -14.35 12.10
C ASP A 55 10.23 -13.78 13.31
N GLY A 56 11.53 -13.49 13.12
CA GLY A 56 12.35 -12.81 14.12
C GLY A 56 11.91 -11.37 14.44
N PHE A 57 11.45 -10.61 13.43
CA PHE A 57 10.89 -9.28 13.63
C PHE A 57 9.56 -9.31 14.40
N LEU A 58 8.64 -10.21 14.01
CA LEU A 58 7.36 -10.37 14.71
C LEU A 58 7.56 -10.79 16.16
N ALA A 59 8.50 -11.72 16.43
CA ALA A 59 8.84 -12.12 17.78
C ALA A 59 9.50 -11.00 18.62
N ALA A 60 10.17 -10.04 17.98
CA ALA A 60 10.77 -8.89 18.65
C ALA A 60 9.76 -7.76 18.96
N VAL A 61 8.72 -7.58 18.12
CA VAL A 61 7.69 -6.53 18.29
C VAL A 61 6.50 -7.02 19.13
N TYR A 62 6.05 -8.26 18.94
CA TYR A 62 4.83 -8.83 19.56
C TYR A 62 5.12 -10.06 20.44
N GLY A 63 6.39 -10.31 20.77
CA GLY A 63 6.81 -11.44 21.61
C GLY A 63 6.72 -12.82 20.92
N HIS A 64 7.25 -13.85 21.59
CA HIS A 64 7.41 -15.20 21.04
C HIS A 64 6.11 -15.94 20.63
N GLY A 65 4.92 -15.40 20.95
CA GLY A 65 3.62 -15.94 20.52
C GLY A 65 3.21 -15.52 19.10
N ALA A 66 3.87 -14.51 18.53
CA ALA A 66 3.55 -13.97 17.22
C ALA A 66 3.81 -14.96 16.08
N SER A 67 3.00 -14.92 15.01
CA SER A 67 3.09 -15.90 13.93
C SER A 67 2.66 -15.36 12.58
N ARG A 68 3.44 -15.63 11.53
CA ARG A 68 3.07 -15.32 10.14
C ARG A 68 1.84 -16.09 9.61
N THR A 69 1.42 -17.19 10.27
CA THR A 69 0.48 -18.17 9.69
C THR A 69 -0.76 -18.46 10.53
N ARG A 70 -0.85 -17.90 11.74
CA ARG A 70 -2.00 -18.07 12.66
C ARG A 70 -2.21 -16.79 13.45
N PRO A 71 -3.45 -16.44 13.85
CA PRO A 71 -3.69 -15.35 14.78
C PRO A 71 -3.03 -15.58 16.15
N TRP A 72 -2.72 -14.49 16.86
CA TRP A 72 -2.21 -14.49 18.23
C TRP A 72 -2.79 -13.32 19.02
N VAL A 73 -2.93 -13.46 20.34
CA VAL A 73 -3.36 -12.35 21.20
C VAL A 73 -2.16 -11.51 21.60
N HIS A 74 -2.27 -10.18 21.48
CA HIS A 74 -1.28 -9.23 21.99
C HIS A 74 -1.94 -7.91 22.39
N ALA A 75 -1.65 -7.42 23.60
CA ALA A 75 -2.14 -6.13 24.09
C ALA A 75 -1.67 -4.94 23.21
N PRO A 76 -2.34 -3.77 23.23
CA PRO A 76 -1.96 -2.62 22.40
C PRO A 76 -0.50 -2.18 22.59
N LEU A 77 0.18 -1.88 21.48
CA LEU A 77 1.62 -1.51 21.47
C LEU A 77 1.91 -0.11 22.05
N GLN A 78 0.90 0.75 22.17
CA GLN A 78 1.01 2.06 22.81
C GLN A 78 0.20 2.07 24.10
N ALA A 79 0.74 2.69 25.15
CA ALA A 79 0.05 2.83 26.44
C ALA A 79 -1.14 3.80 26.39
N SER A 80 -1.21 4.68 25.40
CA SER A 80 -2.38 5.56 25.14
C SER A 80 -3.64 4.80 24.76
N PHE A 81 -3.52 3.61 24.15
CA PHE A 81 -4.63 2.67 23.92
C PHE A 81 -4.92 1.77 25.13
N ARG A 82 -4.33 2.08 26.29
CA ARG A 82 -4.52 1.42 27.58
C ARG A 82 -4.86 2.45 28.65
N ASP A 83 -5.81 3.35 28.37
CA ASP A 83 -6.16 4.45 29.29
C ASP A 83 -6.60 3.92 30.66
N THR A 84 -5.74 4.13 31.65
CA THR A 84 -5.91 3.68 33.03
C THR A 84 -6.89 4.54 33.83
N GLU A 85 -7.34 5.68 33.31
CA GLU A 85 -8.41 6.47 33.95
C GLU A 85 -9.81 6.02 33.51
N THR A 86 -9.93 5.24 32.41
CA THR A 86 -11.21 4.66 31.95
C THR A 86 -11.10 3.19 31.51
N GLU A 87 -10.68 2.31 32.43
CA GLU A 87 -10.54 0.83 32.22
C GLU A 87 -11.79 0.12 31.64
N ALA A 88 -12.95 0.77 31.57
CA ALA A 88 -14.17 0.22 31.00
C ALA A 88 -14.18 0.07 29.45
N ASN A 89 -13.24 0.67 28.71
CA ASN A 89 -13.29 0.69 27.23
C ASN A 89 -11.95 0.47 26.49
N ALA A 90 -10.82 0.36 27.20
CA ALA A 90 -9.53 0.08 26.57
C ALA A 90 -9.41 -1.43 26.30
N PRO A 91 -9.14 -1.89 25.06
CA PRO A 91 -9.07 -3.32 24.79
C PRO A 91 -7.78 -3.91 25.36
N GLU A 92 -7.89 -4.60 26.50
CA GLU A 92 -6.78 -5.28 27.18
C GLU A 92 -6.02 -6.21 26.21
N ASN A 93 -6.79 -6.92 25.39
CA ASN A 93 -6.34 -7.85 24.38
C ASN A 93 -6.78 -7.42 22.98
N VAL A 94 -5.92 -7.71 22.00
CA VAL A 94 -6.22 -7.61 20.57
C VAL A 94 -5.79 -8.92 19.91
N THR A 95 -6.70 -9.60 19.22
CA THR A 95 -6.38 -10.74 18.36
C THR A 95 -5.74 -10.22 17.07
N ARG A 96 -4.43 -10.42 16.93
CA ARG A 96 -3.58 -9.98 15.82
C ARG A 96 -3.42 -11.08 14.77
N GLN A 97 -3.25 -10.68 13.50
CA GLN A 97 -2.85 -11.54 12.39
C GLN A 97 -2.07 -10.77 11.32
N LEU A 98 -1.15 -11.44 10.63
CA LEU A 98 -0.52 -10.93 9.42
C LEU A 98 -1.55 -10.95 8.27
N CYS A 99 -2.05 -9.78 7.85
CA CYS A 99 -3.13 -9.66 6.87
C CYS A 99 -2.69 -9.17 5.48
N ALA A 100 -1.53 -8.53 5.38
CA ALA A 100 -0.83 -8.30 4.13
C ALA A 100 0.66 -8.63 4.30
N ASP A 101 1.26 -9.29 3.30
CA ASP A 101 2.65 -9.73 3.29
C ASP A 101 3.17 -9.75 1.84
N GLU A 102 3.85 -8.69 1.41
CA GLU A 102 4.29 -8.52 0.02
C GLU A 102 5.79 -8.19 -0.08
N SER A 103 6.47 -8.77 -1.07
CA SER A 103 7.90 -8.53 -1.30
C SER A 103 8.09 -7.53 -2.43
N VAL A 104 8.64 -6.35 -2.12
CA VAL A 104 8.57 -5.16 -2.97
C VAL A 104 9.94 -4.55 -3.27
N ILE A 105 10.01 -3.75 -4.34
CA ILE A 105 11.07 -2.76 -4.51
C ILE A 105 10.50 -1.41 -4.08
N GLN A 106 11.10 -0.79 -3.07
CA GLN A 106 10.68 0.50 -2.51
C GLN A 106 11.86 1.48 -2.55
N GLY A 107 11.77 2.49 -3.41
CA GLY A 107 12.84 3.46 -3.67
C GLY A 107 14.15 2.80 -4.12
N GLY A 108 14.11 1.96 -5.17
CA GLY A 108 15.26 1.24 -5.71
C GLY A 108 15.88 0.18 -4.78
N GLN A 109 15.21 -0.20 -3.69
CA GLN A 109 15.73 -1.13 -2.69
C GLN A 109 14.72 -2.26 -2.40
N PRO A 110 15.16 -3.53 -2.40
CA PRO A 110 14.38 -4.64 -1.84
C PRO A 110 13.88 -4.35 -0.43
N ALA A 111 12.59 -4.56 -0.22
CA ALA A 111 11.92 -4.40 1.06
C ALA A 111 10.75 -5.39 1.16
N ARG A 112 10.12 -5.47 2.33
CA ARG A 112 8.93 -6.29 2.54
C ARG A 112 7.87 -5.48 3.26
N LEU A 113 6.70 -5.37 2.64
CA LEU A 113 5.62 -4.49 3.04
C LEU A 113 4.54 -5.35 3.71
N ILE A 114 4.39 -5.18 5.04
CA ILE A 114 3.50 -6.02 5.86
C ILE A 114 2.49 -5.19 6.64
N ALA A 115 1.30 -5.75 6.84
CA ALA A 115 0.28 -5.20 7.74
C ALA A 115 -0.16 -6.24 8.76
N ILE A 116 -0.19 -5.84 10.03
CA ILE A 116 -0.67 -6.63 11.16
C ILE A 116 -2.04 -6.10 11.58
N CYS A 117 -3.08 -6.78 11.11
CA CYS A 117 -4.45 -6.50 11.45
C CYS A 117 -4.76 -7.01 12.87
N GLY A 118 -5.55 -6.26 13.62
CA GLY A 118 -5.94 -6.56 15.00
C GLY A 118 -7.42 -6.33 15.21
N GLN A 119 -8.10 -7.34 15.76
CA GLN A 119 -9.47 -7.25 16.24
C GLN A 119 -9.44 -7.12 17.78
N PRO A 120 -9.93 -6.02 18.37
CA PRO A 120 -10.19 -5.92 19.80
C PRO A 120 -11.09 -7.08 20.28
N GLU A 121 -10.96 -7.51 21.54
CA GLU A 121 -11.84 -8.56 22.08
C GLU A 121 -13.22 -8.00 22.50
N ASP A 122 -13.25 -6.85 23.18
CA ASP A 122 -14.48 -6.10 23.47
C ASP A 122 -14.60 -4.87 22.57
N TYR A 123 -15.73 -4.74 21.85
CA TYR A 123 -15.96 -3.65 20.91
C TYR A 123 -17.44 -3.32 20.71
N GLY A 124 -17.75 -2.03 20.53
CA GLY A 124 -19.06 -1.54 20.15
C GLY A 124 -19.27 -1.49 18.63
N HIS A 125 -20.49 -1.17 18.20
CA HIS A 125 -20.81 -1.08 16.76
C HIS A 125 -19.94 -0.08 15.95
N PRO A 126 -19.60 1.13 16.45
CA PRO A 126 -18.74 2.05 15.71
C PRO A 126 -17.24 1.75 15.89
N THR A 127 -16.86 0.84 16.78
CA THR A 127 -15.44 0.59 17.12
C THR A 127 -14.70 0.01 15.91
N PRO A 128 -13.60 0.62 15.46
CA PRO A 128 -12.77 0.12 14.37
C PRO A 128 -11.93 -1.08 14.80
N GLY A 129 -11.39 -1.82 13.84
CA GLY A 129 -10.22 -2.66 14.08
C GLY A 129 -8.93 -1.85 13.98
N LEU A 130 -7.85 -2.42 14.52
CA LEU A 130 -6.53 -1.80 14.60
C LEU A 130 -5.61 -2.38 13.52
N THR A 131 -4.78 -1.55 12.89
CA THR A 131 -3.79 -2.01 11.91
C THR A 131 -2.42 -1.39 12.20
N ASP A 132 -1.39 -2.23 12.27
CA ASP A 132 0.00 -1.79 12.29
C ASP A 132 0.63 -2.03 10.90
N PHE A 133 1.32 -1.04 10.36
CA PHE A 133 1.96 -1.07 9.04
C PHE A 133 3.48 -1.03 9.18
N PHE A 134 4.19 -1.86 8.40
CA PHE A 134 5.65 -1.85 8.36
C PHE A 134 6.21 -2.00 6.95
N LEU A 135 7.25 -1.22 6.65
CA LEU A 135 8.16 -1.42 5.53
C LEU A 135 9.47 -1.96 6.10
N LEU A 136 9.71 -3.26 5.95
CA LEU A 136 10.91 -3.93 6.47
C LEU A 136 12.03 -3.94 5.42
N ARG A 137 13.27 -3.76 5.88
CA ARG A 137 14.50 -3.98 5.11
C ARG A 137 15.49 -4.83 5.92
N MET A 138 16.43 -5.49 5.24
CA MET A 138 17.52 -6.19 5.92
C MET A 138 18.61 -5.20 6.36
N GLN A 139 18.98 -5.26 7.64
CA GLN A 139 20.12 -4.57 8.22
C GLN A 139 20.83 -5.52 9.18
N ASP A 140 22.16 -5.63 9.08
CA ASP A 140 23.01 -6.41 9.99
C ASP A 140 22.52 -7.86 10.23
N GLY A 141 21.98 -8.49 9.18
CA GLY A 141 21.44 -9.85 9.20
C GLY A 141 20.03 -10.00 9.79
N LYS A 142 19.32 -8.91 10.08
CA LYS A 142 17.97 -8.89 10.68
C LYS A 142 17.01 -8.03 9.85
N ALA A 143 15.72 -8.29 9.97
CA ALA A 143 14.71 -7.35 9.46
C ALA A 143 14.53 -6.17 10.44
N VAL A 144 14.55 -4.96 9.91
CA VAL A 144 14.34 -3.70 10.63
C VAL A 144 13.29 -2.88 9.89
N ALA A 145 12.41 -2.20 10.63
CA ALA A 145 11.43 -1.30 10.05
C ALA A 145 12.10 -0.01 9.52
N ALA A 146 12.17 0.11 8.20
CA ALA A 146 12.58 1.34 7.50
C ALA A 146 11.44 2.37 7.44
N ALA A 147 10.18 1.92 7.59
CA ALA A 147 9.07 2.73 8.04
C ALA A 147 8.12 1.91 8.91
N GLN A 148 7.48 2.53 9.90
CA GLN A 148 6.44 1.89 10.73
C GLN A 148 5.34 2.87 11.15
N GLN A 149 4.12 2.38 11.30
CA GLN A 149 3.01 3.12 11.90
C GLN A 149 2.11 2.12 12.64
N HIS A 150 1.73 2.44 13.87
CA HIS A 150 0.99 1.51 14.76
C HIS A 150 -0.43 1.99 15.04
N LEU A 151 -1.31 1.05 15.37
CA LEU A 151 -2.67 1.29 15.88
C LEU A 151 -3.49 2.26 15.02
N GLN A 152 -3.47 2.04 13.70
CA GLN A 152 -4.29 2.79 12.75
C GLN A 152 -5.69 2.19 12.65
N GLU A 153 -6.70 3.05 12.76
CA GLU A 153 -8.10 2.65 12.90
C GLU A 153 -8.78 2.49 11.53
N TYR A 154 -9.30 1.29 11.26
CA TYR A 154 -9.99 0.95 10.02
C TYR A 154 -11.19 0.02 10.24
N GLY A 155 -12.08 -0.03 9.26
CA GLY A 155 -13.30 -0.85 9.29
C GLY A 155 -14.30 -0.41 10.36
N SER A 156 -14.99 -1.38 10.96
CA SER A 156 -16.00 -1.20 12.03
C SER A 156 -16.31 -2.56 12.67
N MET A 157 -17.14 -2.61 13.72
CA MET A 157 -17.44 -3.87 14.44
C MET A 157 -16.18 -4.62 14.90
N GLY A 158 -15.16 -3.88 15.38
CA GLY A 158 -13.84 -4.41 15.75
C GLY A 158 -13.01 -4.97 14.58
N ASN A 159 -13.56 -5.03 13.37
CA ASN A 159 -12.91 -5.61 12.20
C ASN A 159 -12.07 -4.54 11.47
N PRO A 160 -10.76 -4.77 11.23
CA PRO A 160 -9.88 -3.77 10.58
C PRO A 160 -10.08 -3.62 9.06
N GLY A 161 -11.01 -4.36 8.46
CA GLY A 161 -11.27 -4.34 7.02
C GLY A 161 -10.31 -5.21 6.20
N GLU A 162 -10.30 -5.00 4.88
CA GLU A 162 -9.45 -5.75 3.93
C GLU A 162 -8.21 -4.92 3.57
N VAL A 163 -7.05 -5.27 4.12
CA VAL A 163 -5.77 -4.62 3.81
C VAL A 163 -5.04 -5.35 2.69
N LYS A 164 -4.52 -4.61 1.70
CA LYS A 164 -3.68 -5.13 0.60
C LYS A 164 -2.51 -4.21 0.33
N ALA A 165 -1.35 -4.78 -0.02
CA ALA A 165 -0.28 -4.04 -0.65
C ALA A 165 -0.67 -3.67 -2.10
N MET A 166 -0.30 -2.48 -2.56
CA MET A 166 -0.50 -2.04 -3.94
C MET A 166 0.72 -1.27 -4.44
N GLN A 167 1.16 -1.59 -5.66
CA GLN A 167 2.16 -0.82 -6.38
C GLN A 167 1.51 0.42 -7.00
N LEU A 168 2.01 1.59 -6.63
CA LEU A 168 1.45 2.92 -6.88
C LEU A 168 2.45 3.82 -7.65
N GLY A 169 3.43 3.20 -8.31
CA GLY A 169 4.51 3.79 -9.09
C GLY A 169 5.60 2.75 -9.34
N ALA A 170 6.62 3.06 -10.14
CA ALA A 170 7.69 2.11 -10.48
C ALA A 170 8.31 1.44 -9.23
N ASP A 171 8.82 2.27 -8.32
CA ASP A 171 9.44 1.89 -7.04
C ASP A 171 8.64 2.42 -5.82
N LEU A 172 7.34 2.68 -5.99
CA LEU A 172 6.44 3.11 -4.91
C LEU A 172 5.38 2.05 -4.66
N TRP A 173 5.37 1.51 -3.44
CA TRP A 173 4.32 0.68 -2.89
C TRP A 173 3.72 1.32 -1.63
N GLY A 174 2.47 0.98 -1.35
CA GLY A 174 1.76 1.32 -0.12
C GLY A 174 0.65 0.32 0.16
N PHE A 175 -0.23 0.64 1.10
CA PHE A 175 -1.42 -0.15 1.37
C PHE A 175 -2.68 0.52 0.82
N VAL A 176 -3.62 -0.32 0.44
CA VAL A 176 -5.03 0.04 0.29
C VAL A 176 -5.81 -0.74 1.35
N VAL A 177 -6.68 -0.05 2.08
CA VAL A 177 -7.55 -0.65 3.10
C VAL A 177 -9.01 -0.47 2.69
N ARG A 178 -9.77 -1.56 2.52
CA ARG A 178 -11.22 -1.48 2.35
C ARG A 178 -11.90 -1.53 3.72
N SER A 179 -12.37 -0.38 4.18
CA SER A 179 -13.25 -0.28 5.36
C SER A 179 -14.71 -0.35 4.92
N SER A 180 -15.61 -0.80 5.80
CA SER A 180 -17.06 -0.76 5.56
C SER A 180 -17.83 -0.54 6.85
N PHE A 181 -18.96 0.14 6.74
CA PHE A 181 -19.93 0.38 7.80
C PHE A 181 -21.34 0.31 7.21
N SER A 182 -22.27 -0.31 7.94
CA SER A 182 -23.70 -0.32 7.59
C SER A 182 -24.51 0.04 8.82
N ASN A 183 -25.55 0.86 8.65
CA ASN A 183 -26.47 1.27 9.71
C ASN A 183 -27.83 1.69 9.13
N MET A 184 -28.93 1.30 9.77
CA MET A 184 -30.31 1.68 9.39
C MET A 184 -30.64 1.55 7.88
N GLY A 185 -30.07 0.53 7.21
CA GLY A 185 -30.33 0.27 5.78
C GLY A 185 -29.48 1.08 4.79
N TYR A 186 -28.53 1.89 5.28
CA TYR A 186 -27.44 2.50 4.51
C TYR A 186 -26.15 1.68 4.69
N THR A 187 -25.39 1.49 3.60
CA THR A 187 -24.02 0.95 3.62
C THR A 187 -23.07 1.95 2.97
N ALA A 188 -21.93 2.16 3.59
CA ALA A 188 -20.82 2.88 2.97
C ALA A 188 -19.50 2.15 3.22
N SER A 189 -18.79 1.86 2.13
CA SER A 189 -17.45 1.28 2.12
C SER A 189 -16.47 2.29 1.53
N THR A 190 -15.24 2.34 2.03
CA THR A 190 -14.16 3.18 1.49
C THR A 190 -13.02 2.36 0.91
N TRP A 191 -12.22 2.97 0.03
CA TRP A 191 -10.81 2.66 -0.13
C TRP A 191 -10.03 3.76 0.59
N GLY A 192 -9.31 3.40 1.67
CA GLY A 192 -8.30 4.26 2.28
C GLY A 192 -6.92 3.93 1.70
N LEU A 193 -6.11 4.95 1.40
CA LEU A 193 -4.78 4.81 0.82
C LEU A 193 -3.72 5.17 1.87
N VAL A 194 -2.68 4.35 2.01
CA VAL A 194 -1.63 4.54 3.01
C VAL A 194 -0.27 4.43 2.34
N LEU A 195 0.53 5.48 2.40
CA LEU A 195 1.86 5.54 1.76
C LEU A 195 2.97 5.64 2.82
N PRO A 196 4.15 5.04 2.60
CA PRO A 196 5.32 5.24 3.45
C PRO A 196 5.95 6.62 3.18
N LYS A 197 6.30 7.34 4.25
CA LYS A 197 6.91 8.68 4.18
C LYS A 197 7.69 8.99 5.46
N ASP A 198 8.87 9.58 5.32
CA ASP A 198 9.68 10.14 6.42
C ASP A 198 9.92 9.19 7.63
N GLY A 199 9.96 7.87 7.38
CA GLY A 199 10.13 6.83 8.41
C GLY A 199 8.84 6.32 9.07
N GLY A 200 7.69 6.86 8.67
CA GLY A 200 6.35 6.39 9.07
C GLY A 200 5.46 6.07 7.87
N PHE A 201 4.16 6.00 8.11
CA PHE A 201 3.13 5.94 7.08
C PHE A 201 2.11 7.06 7.28
N HIS A 202 1.53 7.57 6.19
CA HIS A 202 0.50 8.61 6.22
C HIS A 202 -0.71 8.26 5.35
N ASP A 203 -1.86 8.81 5.72
CA ASP A 203 -3.06 8.84 4.87
C ASP A 203 -2.75 9.59 3.56
N ALA A 204 -2.81 8.87 2.45
CA ALA A 204 -2.65 9.41 1.10
C ALA A 204 -3.99 9.82 0.46
N GLY A 205 -5.11 9.71 1.19
CA GLY A 205 -6.46 10.03 0.75
C GLY A 205 -7.39 8.83 0.79
N PHE A 206 -8.69 9.09 0.76
CA PHE A 206 -9.73 8.06 0.66
C PHE A 206 -10.80 8.45 -0.36
N PHE A 207 -11.50 7.45 -0.87
CA PHE A 207 -12.73 7.57 -1.64
C PHE A 207 -13.67 6.41 -1.29
N ARG A 208 -14.91 6.43 -1.80
CA ARG A 208 -15.83 5.29 -1.66
C ARG A 208 -15.33 4.10 -2.48
N SER A 209 -15.57 2.90 -1.96
CA SER A 209 -15.44 1.62 -2.67
C SER A 209 -16.82 1.06 -3.03
N HIS A 210 -17.81 1.30 -2.17
CA HIS A 210 -19.22 1.00 -2.38
C HIS A 210 -20.09 1.99 -1.59
N ILE A 211 -21.27 2.35 -2.11
CA ILE A 211 -22.36 2.97 -1.32
C ILE A 211 -23.72 2.40 -1.74
N ASP A 212 -24.60 2.15 -0.77
CA ASP A 212 -25.99 1.76 -1.02
C ASP A 212 -26.95 2.30 0.06
N ASN A 213 -28.22 2.49 -0.32
CA ASN A 213 -29.32 2.80 0.60
C ASN A 213 -30.55 1.90 0.35
N LEU A 214 -30.35 0.68 -0.15
CA LEU A 214 -31.41 -0.23 -0.56
C LEU A 214 -32.22 -0.80 0.62
N GLY A 215 -31.67 -0.74 1.84
CA GLY A 215 -32.38 -1.10 3.07
C GLY A 215 -33.09 0.07 3.76
N LEU A 216 -32.85 1.31 3.31
CA LEU A 216 -33.45 2.51 3.90
C LEU A 216 -34.89 2.68 3.40
N VAL A 217 -35.81 3.03 4.31
CA VAL A 217 -37.19 3.40 3.96
C VAL A 217 -37.54 4.69 4.68
N GLU A 218 -37.78 5.77 3.93
CA GLU A 218 -38.02 7.10 4.49
C GLU A 218 -39.49 7.24 4.93
N GLY A 219 -39.74 7.72 6.16
CA GLY A 219 -41.08 8.02 6.67
C GLY A 219 -41.91 6.80 7.12
N CYS A 220 -41.27 5.67 7.49
CA CYS A 220 -41.97 4.54 8.11
C CYS A 220 -41.99 4.57 9.66
N ASP A 221 -41.23 5.48 10.26
CA ASP A 221 -41.19 5.79 11.69
C ASP A 221 -42.21 6.88 12.08
N ASP A 222 -42.48 7.82 11.18
CA ASP A 222 -43.51 8.85 11.31
C ASP A 222 -44.86 8.38 10.72
N ALA A 223 -45.80 8.01 11.59
CA ALA A 223 -47.15 7.58 11.20
C ALA A 223 -48.00 8.67 10.50
N SER A 224 -47.52 9.92 10.41
CA SER A 224 -48.15 10.99 9.62
C SER A 224 -47.64 11.08 8.17
N GLN A 225 -46.56 10.35 7.83
CA GLN A 225 -45.99 10.32 6.49
C GLN A 225 -46.21 8.94 5.83
N PRO A 226 -46.35 8.87 4.49
CA PRO A 226 -46.34 7.61 3.79
C PRO A 226 -44.90 7.07 3.73
N CYS A 227 -44.70 5.81 4.08
CA CYS A 227 -43.48 5.05 3.74
C CYS A 227 -43.12 5.27 2.27
N THR A 228 -41.98 5.92 2.01
CA THR A 228 -41.46 6.12 0.66
C THR A 228 -40.13 5.38 0.49
N ALA A 229 -39.99 4.71 -0.66
CA ALA A 229 -38.68 4.24 -1.08
C ALA A 229 -37.83 5.48 -1.41
N PRO A 230 -36.62 5.63 -0.82
CA PRO A 230 -35.74 6.75 -1.15
C PRO A 230 -35.32 6.69 -2.63
N LYS A 231 -34.66 7.75 -3.11
CA LYS A 231 -33.94 7.67 -4.38
C LYS A 231 -32.79 6.67 -4.23
N ALA A 232 -33.05 5.43 -4.64
CA ALA A 232 -32.14 4.32 -4.51
C ALA A 232 -30.81 4.59 -5.24
N PHE A 233 -29.73 4.22 -4.57
CA PHE A 233 -28.41 4.06 -5.14
C PHE A 233 -27.78 2.76 -4.65
N ASN A 234 -26.97 2.16 -5.52
CA ASN A 234 -26.07 1.05 -5.24
C ASN A 234 -24.91 1.23 -6.23
N ILE A 235 -23.78 1.74 -5.75
CA ILE A 235 -22.71 2.24 -6.61
C ILE A 235 -21.38 1.66 -6.17
N ASN A 236 -20.69 1.05 -7.12
CA ASN A 236 -19.39 0.43 -6.93
C ASN A 236 -18.31 1.30 -7.57
N PHE A 237 -17.19 1.44 -6.88
CA PHE A 237 -16.02 2.20 -7.32
C PHE A 237 -14.81 1.26 -7.38
N ALA A 238 -14.59 0.69 -8.56
CA ALA A 238 -13.46 -0.21 -8.81
C ALA A 238 -12.16 0.60 -8.93
N LEU A 239 -11.11 0.17 -8.22
CA LEU A 239 -9.80 0.83 -8.14
C LEU A 239 -8.75 0.06 -8.93
N ASP A 240 -8.05 0.75 -9.84
CA ASP A 240 -6.83 0.28 -10.50
C ASP A 240 -5.80 1.43 -10.62
N THR A 241 -4.64 1.15 -11.21
CA THR A 241 -3.49 2.05 -11.38
C THR A 241 -3.22 2.32 -12.85
N ASP A 242 -3.00 3.59 -13.21
CA ASP A 242 -2.62 3.98 -14.56
C ASP A 242 -1.12 3.69 -14.80
N ARG A 243 -0.84 2.42 -15.11
CA ARG A 243 0.51 1.90 -15.40
C ARG A 243 1.00 2.23 -16.82
N SER A 244 0.32 3.12 -17.55
CA SER A 244 0.66 3.45 -18.95
C SER A 244 2.07 4.03 -19.13
N ASN A 245 2.60 4.69 -18.09
CA ASN A 245 4.00 5.04 -17.97
C ASN A 245 4.67 4.16 -16.88
N PRO A 246 5.24 3.00 -17.21
CA PRO A 246 5.78 2.07 -16.22
C PRO A 246 7.03 2.60 -15.48
N THR A 247 7.67 3.66 -15.97
CA THR A 247 8.84 4.29 -15.32
C THR A 247 8.50 5.54 -14.52
N ALA A 248 7.21 5.91 -14.41
CA ALA A 248 6.79 7.00 -13.55
C ALA A 248 7.01 6.67 -12.06
N ALA A 249 7.58 7.61 -11.31
CA ALA A 249 7.78 7.45 -9.87
C ALA A 249 6.47 7.23 -9.10
N HIS A 250 5.37 7.82 -9.59
CA HIS A 250 4.02 7.70 -9.06
C HIS A 250 3.05 7.43 -10.21
N TRP A 251 2.10 6.52 -10.03
CA TRP A 251 1.00 6.27 -10.96
C TRP A 251 -0.28 6.96 -10.49
N PRO A 252 -1.07 7.58 -11.39
CA PRO A 252 -2.45 7.93 -11.11
C PRO A 252 -3.28 6.70 -10.74
N LEU A 253 -4.36 6.92 -9.99
CA LEU A 253 -5.41 5.91 -9.85
C LEU A 253 -6.44 6.06 -10.97
N VAL A 254 -6.99 4.93 -11.40
CA VAL A 254 -8.17 4.86 -12.24
C VAL A 254 -9.32 4.33 -11.37
N VAL A 255 -10.34 5.15 -11.16
CA VAL A 255 -11.52 4.78 -10.38
C VAL A 255 -12.73 4.67 -11.30
N THR A 256 -13.21 3.46 -11.53
CA THR A 256 -14.37 3.20 -12.40
C THR A 256 -15.63 3.07 -11.56
N GLU A 257 -16.55 4.00 -11.79
CA GLU A 257 -17.84 4.12 -11.13
C GLU A 257 -18.91 3.35 -11.89
N SER A 258 -19.71 2.53 -11.21
CA SER A 258 -20.77 1.73 -11.85
C SER A 258 -21.94 1.37 -10.92
N GLY A 259 -23.18 1.47 -11.42
CA GLY A 259 -24.40 1.01 -10.73
C GLY A 259 -25.59 1.97 -10.87
N PRO A 260 -26.78 1.67 -10.31
CA PRO A 260 -27.86 2.66 -10.20
C PRO A 260 -27.51 3.79 -9.23
N ALA A 261 -27.75 5.03 -9.64
CA ALA A 261 -27.49 6.24 -8.89
C ALA A 261 -28.65 7.23 -9.06
N CYS A 262 -29.41 7.48 -7.98
CA CYS A 262 -30.33 8.62 -7.89
C CYS A 262 -31.44 8.68 -8.96
N GLY A 263 -31.81 7.53 -9.53
CA GLY A 263 -32.76 7.40 -10.65
C GLY A 263 -32.16 7.36 -12.06
N LYS A 264 -30.82 7.27 -12.19
CA LYS A 264 -30.10 7.09 -13.46
C LYS A 264 -29.03 5.99 -13.32
N PRO A 265 -28.49 5.42 -14.42
CA PRO A 265 -27.26 4.65 -14.35
C PRO A 265 -26.06 5.59 -14.11
N ALA A 266 -25.24 5.27 -13.12
CA ALA A 266 -23.88 5.78 -12.98
C ALA A 266 -22.91 4.92 -13.83
N SER A 267 -22.09 5.60 -14.62
CA SER A 267 -21.00 5.02 -15.40
C SER A 267 -20.00 6.12 -15.71
N ALA A 268 -18.85 6.10 -15.04
CA ALA A 268 -17.79 7.10 -15.20
C ALA A 268 -16.41 6.50 -14.89
N THR A 269 -15.34 7.11 -15.43
CA THR A 269 -13.96 6.74 -15.10
C THR A 269 -13.21 7.99 -14.68
N HIS A 270 -12.76 8.02 -13.44
CA HIS A 270 -12.08 9.14 -12.81
C HIS A 270 -10.58 8.86 -12.73
N ARG A 271 -9.73 9.82 -13.13
CA ARG A 271 -8.27 9.67 -13.11
C ARG A 271 -7.67 10.55 -12.01
N VAL A 272 -7.33 9.94 -10.88
CA VAL A 272 -6.91 10.66 -9.66
C VAL A 272 -5.39 10.78 -9.62
N LEU A 273 -4.88 12.02 -9.60
CA LEU A 273 -3.44 12.31 -9.57
C LEU A 273 -2.91 12.29 -8.13
N LEU A 274 -1.67 11.79 -7.95
CA LEU A 274 -0.89 12.02 -6.72
C LEU A 274 -0.21 13.40 -6.81
N ASP A 275 -0.42 14.26 -5.82
CA ASP A 275 0.46 15.39 -5.57
C ASP A 275 1.75 14.90 -4.89
N ALA A 276 2.87 15.06 -5.59
CA ALA A 276 4.19 14.65 -5.11
C ALA A 276 4.71 15.50 -3.93
N ALA A 277 4.20 16.72 -3.71
CA ALA A 277 4.64 17.58 -2.61
C ALA A 277 4.02 17.14 -1.27
N THR A 278 2.70 16.90 -1.23
CA THR A 278 2.02 16.36 -0.04
C THR A 278 2.16 14.84 0.10
N MET A 279 2.36 14.12 -1.02
CA MET A 279 2.18 12.67 -1.15
C MET A 279 0.72 12.23 -0.91
N ARG A 280 -0.25 13.03 -1.37
CA ARG A 280 -1.69 12.72 -1.29
C ARG A 280 -2.34 12.72 -2.67
N TYR A 281 -3.33 11.86 -2.86
CA TYR A 281 -4.16 11.82 -4.06
C TYR A 281 -5.20 12.93 -4.04
N GLN A 282 -5.31 13.65 -5.16
CA GLN A 282 -6.27 14.72 -5.38
C GLN A 282 -7.66 14.14 -5.68
N VAL A 283 -8.24 13.44 -4.71
CA VAL A 283 -9.54 12.75 -4.84
C VAL A 283 -10.67 13.79 -5.03
N PRO A 284 -11.41 13.78 -6.16
CA PRO A 284 -12.53 14.69 -6.38
C PRO A 284 -13.74 14.37 -5.47
N ASN A 285 -14.65 15.34 -5.33
CA ASN A 285 -15.79 15.24 -4.41
C ASN A 285 -16.79 14.16 -4.84
N ILE A 286 -16.99 13.97 -6.15
CA ILE A 286 -17.82 12.91 -6.75
C ILE A 286 -17.47 11.49 -6.27
N LEU A 287 -16.23 11.25 -5.84
CA LEU A 287 -15.75 9.97 -5.31
C LEU A 287 -15.88 9.84 -3.77
N LYS A 288 -16.25 10.90 -3.07
CA LYS A 288 -16.41 10.95 -1.59
C LYS A 288 -17.88 11.01 -1.16
N ARG A 289 -18.80 10.68 -2.06
CA ARG A 289 -20.22 10.98 -1.91
C ARG A 289 -20.97 10.02 -0.98
N GLU A 290 -21.89 10.59 -0.21
CA GLU A 290 -22.81 9.86 0.67
C GLU A 290 -24.24 9.78 0.13
N THR A 291 -24.72 10.84 -0.54
CA THR A 291 -26.15 10.96 -0.88
C THR A 291 -26.41 11.44 -2.32
N CYS A 292 -27.69 11.42 -2.70
CA CYS A 292 -28.22 11.97 -3.95
C CYS A 292 -28.60 13.46 -3.91
N LYS A 293 -28.30 14.18 -2.81
CA LYS A 293 -28.75 15.57 -2.58
C LYS A 293 -27.61 16.60 -2.65
N ASP A 294 -26.39 16.20 -2.37
CA ASP A 294 -25.23 17.10 -2.35
C ASP A 294 -24.72 17.37 -3.78
N ASP A 295 -24.15 18.56 -4.01
CA ASP A 295 -23.71 18.98 -5.35
C ASP A 295 -22.27 18.51 -5.60
N TRP A 296 -22.13 17.48 -6.45
CA TRP A 296 -20.91 16.68 -6.60
C TRP A 296 -20.02 17.11 -7.77
N THR A 297 -19.96 18.41 -8.09
CA THR A 297 -18.99 18.93 -9.06
C THR A 297 -17.56 18.94 -8.49
N ASP A 298 -16.58 18.89 -9.40
CA ASP A 298 -15.14 19.00 -9.10
C ASP A 298 -14.71 20.43 -8.71
#